data_AF-A0A1M7RLE1-F1
#
_entry.id   AF-A0A1M7RLE1-F1
#
_cell.length_a   1.000
_cell.length_b   1.000
_cell.length_c   1.000
_cell.angle_alpha   90.00
_cell.angle_beta   90.00
_cell.angle_gamma   90.00
#
_symmetry.space_group_name_H-M   'P 1'
#
loop_
_entity.id
_entity.type
_entity.pdbx_description
1 polymer ?
#
loop_
_entity_poly.entity_id
_entity_poly.type
_entity_poly.pdbx_seq_one_letter_code
_entity_poly.pdbx_strand_id
1 'polypeptide(L)'
;MRLAHHLRVHDLSVWIDADIRWGTSFTRAINSHIRQALAILVVMSPEAEKSEWVEREILEGQRSDRQFLPILLRGDRFFLLAATHYFDARGDRLPGRAEVEQLRELSEKALTGANDAPTIVLPQAPADDLVRTPASGAALRRIEAHLAGGETAHADILTTALLLDSVGRLSHGWLRQDDGDALPRALLDEVDALWARHSSGGFGFRAQARWRVSRPPDAGDELTVRDFSRMATALGWRTGGGATPRYGLFVERGQGRPGFFPTLRNPQLERYPSWHDQWMRTVLAVHRHLPAGGARW
;
A
#
# COMPACT_ATOMS: atom_id res chain seq x y z
N MET A 1 -19.28 9.49 17.01
CA MET A 1 -20.20 8.49 17.60
C MET A 1 -21.44 8.16 16.74
N ARG A 2 -21.95 9.05 15.85
CA ARG A 2 -23.16 8.76 15.02
C ARG A 2 -23.04 7.53 14.12
N LEU A 3 -21.95 7.43 13.34
CA LEU A 3 -21.71 6.27 12.45
C LEU A 3 -21.60 4.96 13.24
N ALA A 4 -20.80 4.93 14.31
CA ALA A 4 -20.66 3.74 15.14
C ALA A 4 -21.99 3.31 15.76
N HIS A 5 -22.80 4.26 16.24
CA HIS A 5 -24.16 3.99 16.72
C HIS A 5 -25.06 3.43 15.62
N HIS A 6 -25.08 4.04 14.43
CA HIS A 6 -25.85 3.58 13.27
C HIS A 6 -25.54 2.12 12.93
N LEU A 7 -24.26 1.77 12.83
CA LEU A 7 -23.83 0.40 12.53
C LEU A 7 -24.19 -0.59 13.65
N ARG A 8 -24.06 -0.19 14.92
CA ARG A 8 -24.44 -1.03 16.08
C ARG A 8 -25.94 -1.29 16.15
N VAL A 9 -26.78 -0.30 15.80
CA VAL A 9 -28.24 -0.49 15.68
C VAL A 9 -28.60 -1.48 14.57
N HIS A 10 -27.70 -1.65 13.60
CA HIS A 10 -27.79 -2.66 12.56
C HIS A 10 -26.97 -3.93 12.89
N ASP A 11 -26.82 -4.28 14.17
CA ASP A 11 -26.21 -5.53 14.66
C ASP A 11 -24.76 -5.78 14.20
N LEU A 12 -24.04 -4.74 13.75
CA LEU A 12 -22.63 -4.85 13.40
C LEU A 12 -21.76 -4.58 14.63
N SER A 13 -20.79 -5.47 14.86
CA SER A 13 -19.77 -5.27 15.89
C SER A 13 -18.79 -4.20 15.42
N VAL A 14 -18.76 -3.06 16.12
CA VAL A 14 -17.88 -1.92 15.80
C VAL A 14 -17.06 -1.56 17.03
N TRP A 15 -15.75 -1.53 16.85
CA TRP A 15 -14.78 -1.09 17.83
C TRP A 15 -14.22 0.29 17.44
N ILE A 16 -14.08 1.19 18.41
CA ILE A 16 -13.44 2.50 18.26
C ILE A 16 -12.43 2.72 19.38
N ASP A 17 -11.51 3.68 19.21
CA ASP A 17 -10.50 4.05 20.21
C ASP A 17 -11.10 4.42 21.58
N ALA A 18 -12.30 5.00 21.61
CA ALA A 18 -13.06 5.28 22.83
C ALA A 18 -13.42 4.02 23.65
N ASP A 19 -13.30 2.83 23.07
CA ASP A 19 -13.53 1.54 23.76
C ASP A 19 -12.26 1.04 24.49
N ILE A 20 -11.11 1.74 24.39
CA ILE A 20 -9.86 1.39 25.08
C ILE A 20 -9.99 1.67 26.59
N ARG A 21 -9.73 0.64 27.41
CA ARG A 21 -9.78 0.73 28.87
C ARG A 21 -8.51 1.32 29.46
N TRP A 22 -8.68 2.06 30.56
CA TRP A 22 -7.58 2.57 31.39
C TRP A 22 -6.58 1.46 31.76
N GLY A 23 -5.28 1.77 31.72
CA GLY A 23 -4.19 0.84 32.00
C GLY A 23 -3.70 0.01 30.80
N THR A 24 -4.35 0.11 29.64
CA THR A 24 -3.91 -0.58 28.41
C THR A 24 -2.92 0.28 27.63
N SER A 25 -1.86 -0.34 27.08
CA SER A 25 -1.01 0.35 26.09
C SER A 25 -1.82 0.66 24.84
N PHE A 26 -2.15 1.93 24.63
CA PHE A 26 -2.96 2.43 23.52
C PHE A 26 -2.46 1.91 22.16
N THR A 27 -1.16 2.05 21.90
CA THR A 27 -0.50 1.57 20.68
C THR A 27 -0.66 0.06 20.47
N ARG A 28 -0.44 -0.74 21.51
CA ARG A 28 -0.54 -2.22 21.39
C ARG A 28 -1.97 -2.66 21.18
N ALA A 29 -2.93 -2.03 21.87
CA ALA A 29 -4.35 -2.31 21.71
C ALA A 29 -4.79 -2.04 20.27
N ILE A 30 -4.50 -0.86 19.72
CA ILE A 30 -4.86 -0.48 18.35
C ILE A 30 -4.27 -1.46 17.34
N ASN A 31 -2.97 -1.72 17.40
CA ASN A 31 -2.32 -2.63 16.45
C ASN A 31 -2.87 -4.06 16.53
N SER A 32 -3.25 -4.51 17.74
CA SER A 32 -3.91 -5.81 17.90
C SER A 32 -5.29 -5.84 17.25
N HIS A 33 -6.10 -4.80 17.45
CA HIS A 33 -7.43 -4.71 16.86
C HIS A 33 -7.35 -4.58 15.34
N ILE A 34 -6.42 -3.78 14.81
CA ILE A 34 -6.18 -3.68 13.35
C ILE A 34 -5.86 -5.05 12.77
N ARG A 35 -4.94 -5.81 13.37
CA ARG A 35 -4.58 -7.15 12.86
C ARG A 35 -5.72 -8.16 12.90
N GLN A 36 -6.63 -8.03 13.85
CA GLN A 36 -7.77 -8.93 14.03
C GLN A 36 -9.04 -8.43 13.32
N ALA A 37 -9.04 -7.18 12.86
CA ALA A 37 -10.18 -6.59 12.18
C ALA A 37 -10.50 -7.34 10.90
N LEU A 38 -11.80 -7.47 10.66
CA LEU A 38 -12.35 -7.95 9.41
C LEU A 38 -12.23 -6.89 8.32
N ALA A 39 -12.62 -5.66 8.66
CA ALA A 39 -12.46 -4.48 7.83
C ALA A 39 -12.21 -3.25 8.71
N ILE A 40 -11.61 -2.21 8.13
CA ILE A 40 -11.30 -0.94 8.76
C ILE A 40 -12.12 0.14 8.08
N LEU A 41 -13.01 0.77 8.84
CA LEU A 41 -13.76 1.94 8.37
C LEU A 41 -12.93 3.19 8.65
N VAL A 42 -12.52 3.88 7.58
CA VAL A 42 -11.71 5.10 7.69
C VAL A 42 -12.59 6.30 7.40
N VAL A 43 -12.88 7.10 8.41
CA VAL A 43 -13.64 8.34 8.25
C VAL A 43 -12.68 9.43 7.78
N MET A 44 -12.81 9.83 6.51
CA MET A 44 -11.93 10.82 5.89
C MET A 44 -12.44 12.23 6.17
N SER A 45 -11.60 13.01 6.86
CA SER A 45 -11.78 14.44 7.13
C SER A 45 -10.42 15.15 7.14
N PRO A 46 -10.39 16.50 6.99
CA PRO A 46 -9.14 17.25 7.02
C PRO A 46 -8.34 17.11 8.33
N GLU A 47 -9.02 16.85 9.45
CA GLU A 47 -8.42 16.64 10.77
C GLU A 47 -7.77 15.26 10.85
N ALA A 48 -8.48 14.22 10.40
CA ALA A 48 -7.96 12.86 10.36
C ALA A 48 -6.76 12.74 9.40
N GLU A 49 -6.76 13.49 8.29
CA GLU A 49 -5.62 13.51 7.36
C GLU A 49 -4.33 14.11 7.95
N LYS A 50 -4.45 15.03 8.93
CA LYS A 50 -3.29 15.61 9.62
C LYS A 50 -2.77 14.72 10.75
N SER A 51 -3.47 13.64 11.07
CA SER A 51 -3.13 12.75 12.18
C SER A 51 -2.11 11.71 11.75
N GLU A 52 -0.91 11.79 12.34
CA GLU A 52 0.12 10.75 12.18
C GLU A 52 -0.37 9.38 12.67
N TRP A 53 -1.25 9.35 13.68
CA TRP A 53 -1.86 8.10 14.15
C TRP A 53 -2.72 7.45 13.09
N VAL A 54 -3.60 8.21 12.42
CA VAL A 54 -4.46 7.67 11.34
C VAL A 54 -3.62 7.15 10.18
N GLU A 55 -2.56 7.88 9.79
CA GLU A 55 -1.64 7.41 8.76
C GLU A 55 -1.00 6.06 9.15
N ARG A 56 -0.51 5.93 10.38
CA ARG A 56 0.12 4.70 10.88
C ARG A 56 -0.87 3.53 10.97
N GLU A 57 -2.11 3.78 11.36
CA GLU A 57 -3.17 2.77 11.37
C GLU A 57 -3.52 2.27 9.97
N ILE A 58 -3.55 3.18 8.97
CA ILE A 58 -3.75 2.81 7.57
C ILE A 58 -2.57 1.97 7.06
N LEU A 59 -1.34 2.38 7.35
CA LEU A 59 -0.14 1.63 6.94
C LEU A 59 -0.09 0.25 7.58
N GLU A 60 -0.44 0.13 8.87
CA GLU A 60 -0.50 -1.16 9.56
C GLU A 60 -1.63 -2.04 9.05
N GLY A 61 -2.79 -1.47 8.74
CA GLY A 61 -3.89 -2.20 8.11
C GLY A 61 -3.52 -2.72 6.72
N GLN A 62 -2.83 -1.94 5.90
CA GLN A 62 -2.30 -2.40 4.61
C GLN A 62 -1.23 -3.48 4.78
N ARG A 63 -0.32 -3.32 5.73
CA ARG A 63 0.68 -4.35 6.08
C ARG A 63 0.00 -5.68 6.47
N SER A 64 -1.09 -5.58 7.23
CA SER A 64 -1.83 -6.71 7.79
C SER A 64 -2.86 -7.29 6.83
N ASP A 65 -2.92 -6.86 5.56
CA ASP A 65 -3.92 -7.30 4.57
C ASP A 65 -5.37 -7.09 5.04
N ARG A 66 -5.64 -5.92 5.66
CA ARG A 66 -7.00 -5.55 6.09
C ARG A 66 -7.75 -4.84 4.99
N GLN A 67 -9.04 -5.16 4.87
CA GLN A 67 -9.93 -4.45 3.95
C GLN A 67 -10.28 -3.07 4.49
N PHE A 68 -9.97 -2.02 3.72
CA PHE A 68 -10.44 -0.66 3.98
C PHE A 68 -11.81 -0.41 3.36
N LEU A 69 -12.66 0.28 4.11
CA LEU A 69 -13.96 0.82 3.70
C LEU A 69 -13.96 2.33 4.01
N PRO A 70 -13.34 3.16 3.16
CA PRO A 70 -13.25 4.59 3.37
C PRO A 70 -14.62 5.25 3.30
N ILE A 71 -14.84 6.25 4.15
CA ILE A 71 -16.06 7.04 4.24
C ILE A 71 -15.66 8.50 4.11
N LEU A 72 -15.96 9.14 2.99
CA LEU A 72 -15.64 10.54 2.75
C LEU A 72 -16.65 11.42 3.48
N LEU A 73 -16.28 11.92 4.65
CA LEU A 73 -17.14 12.83 5.43
C LEU A 73 -16.99 14.26 4.93
N ARG A 74 -15.75 14.73 4.74
CA ARG A 74 -15.40 16.09 4.30
C ARG A 74 -14.01 16.12 3.66
N GLY A 75 -13.78 17.10 2.78
CA GLY A 75 -12.48 17.31 2.13
C GLY A 75 -12.28 16.33 0.98
N ASP A 76 -11.05 15.86 0.84
CA ASP A 76 -10.61 15.01 -0.26
C ASP A 76 -10.31 13.59 0.23
N ARG A 77 -10.09 12.69 -0.73
CA ARG A 77 -9.67 11.32 -0.43
C ARG A 77 -8.25 11.30 0.10
N PHE A 78 -7.98 10.39 1.04
CA PHE A 78 -6.67 10.22 1.62
C PHE A 78 -5.66 9.66 0.62
N PHE A 79 -4.45 10.22 0.63
CA PHE A 79 -3.29 9.79 -0.15
C PHE A 79 -3.11 8.26 -0.21
N LEU A 80 -3.08 7.61 0.96
CA LEU A 80 -2.86 6.17 1.07
C LEU A 80 -4.04 5.30 0.65
N LEU A 81 -5.23 5.88 0.44
CA LEU A 81 -6.47 5.16 0.11
C LEU A 81 -7.05 5.57 -1.25
N ALA A 82 -6.30 6.33 -2.05
CA ALA A 82 -6.75 6.88 -3.33
C ALA A 82 -7.23 5.82 -4.34
N ALA A 83 -6.64 4.62 -4.32
CA ALA A 83 -7.04 3.52 -5.20
C ALA A 83 -8.25 2.73 -4.69
N THR A 84 -8.73 3.03 -3.48
CA THR A 84 -9.84 2.33 -2.84
C THR A 84 -11.13 3.13 -2.99
N HIS A 85 -12.19 2.47 -3.46
CA HIS A 85 -13.52 3.06 -3.54
C HIS A 85 -14.02 3.46 -2.15
N TYR A 86 -14.82 4.51 -2.07
CA TYR A 86 -15.29 5.09 -0.81
C TYR A 86 -16.81 5.27 -0.83
N PHE A 87 -17.40 5.37 0.36
CA PHE A 87 -18.77 5.84 0.53
C PHE A 87 -18.78 7.35 0.75
N ASP A 88 -19.53 8.09 -0.07
CA ASP A 88 -19.67 9.54 0.08
C ASP A 88 -20.68 9.88 1.20
N ALA A 89 -20.15 10.26 2.37
CA ALA A 89 -20.90 10.68 3.54
C ALA A 89 -21.05 12.20 3.66
N ARG A 90 -20.64 12.97 2.64
CA ARG A 90 -20.82 14.42 2.62
C ARG A 90 -22.31 14.78 2.72
N GLY A 91 -22.62 15.86 3.41
CA GLY A 91 -24.00 16.25 3.70
C GLY A 91 -24.68 15.34 4.73
N ASP A 92 -23.92 14.84 5.72
CA ASP A 92 -24.43 14.02 6.83
C ASP A 92 -25.07 12.68 6.42
N ARG A 93 -24.70 12.15 5.25
CA ARG A 93 -25.18 10.85 4.77
C ARG A 93 -24.56 9.73 5.59
N LEU A 94 -25.37 8.74 5.93
CA LEU A 94 -24.94 7.49 6.57
C LEU A 94 -25.08 6.32 5.58
N PRO A 95 -24.28 5.25 5.74
CA PRO A 95 -24.44 4.02 4.96
C PRO A 95 -25.89 3.55 4.97
N GLY A 96 -26.46 3.33 3.79
CA GLY A 96 -27.84 2.90 3.63
C GLY A 96 -28.00 1.40 3.80
N ARG A 97 -29.16 0.88 3.42
CA ARG A 97 -29.46 -0.56 3.53
C ARG A 97 -28.47 -1.42 2.74
N ALA A 98 -28.09 -1.00 1.53
CA ALA A 98 -27.19 -1.77 0.68
C ALA A 98 -25.79 -1.88 1.28
N GLU A 99 -25.23 -0.77 1.76
CA GLU A 99 -23.90 -0.75 2.37
C GLU A 99 -23.88 -1.54 3.70
N VAL A 100 -24.94 -1.44 4.50
CA VAL A 100 -25.09 -2.21 5.74
C VAL A 100 -25.20 -3.71 5.45
N GLU A 101 -25.94 -4.11 4.40
CA GLU A 101 -26.05 -5.51 3.99
C GLU A 101 -24.69 -6.07 3.54
N GLN A 102 -23.91 -5.30 2.77
CA GLN A 102 -22.56 -5.71 2.37
C GLN A 102 -21.63 -5.95 3.58
N LEU A 103 -21.74 -5.09 4.61
CA LEU A 103 -21.00 -5.27 5.87
C LEU A 103 -21.44 -6.51 6.64
N ARG A 104 -22.76 -6.80 6.66
CA ARG A 104 -23.32 -7.99 7.30
C ARG A 104 -22.84 -9.26 6.59
N GLU A 105 -22.94 -9.32 5.27
CA GLU A 105 -22.44 -10.46 4.48
C GLU A 105 -20.94 -10.73 4.74
N LEU A 106 -20.14 -9.66 4.83
CA LEU A 106 -18.73 -9.78 5.14
C LEU A 106 -18.52 -10.38 6.55
N SER A 107 -19.26 -9.90 7.54
CA SER A 107 -19.23 -10.39 8.92
C SER A 107 -19.66 -11.86 9.02
N GLU A 108 -20.73 -12.24 8.34
CA GLU A 108 -21.25 -13.61 8.33
C GLU A 108 -20.27 -14.58 7.67
N LYS A 109 -19.71 -14.21 6.50
CA LYS A 109 -18.68 -15.02 5.83
C LYS A 109 -17.47 -15.26 6.73
N ALA A 110 -17.08 -14.26 7.54
CA ALA A 110 -15.96 -14.39 8.47
C ALA A 110 -16.24 -15.40 9.59
N LEU A 111 -17.47 -15.44 10.08
CA LEU A 111 -17.90 -16.38 11.11
C LEU A 111 -18.00 -17.82 10.59
N THR A 112 -18.32 -18.01 9.31
CA THR A 112 -18.44 -19.35 8.69
C THR A 112 -17.10 -20.03 8.37
N GLY A 113 -15.96 -19.36 8.58
CA GLY A 113 -14.64 -19.99 8.54
C GLY A 113 -14.14 -20.38 7.14
N ALA A 114 -14.55 -19.65 6.08
CA ALA A 114 -13.92 -19.81 4.77
C ALA A 114 -12.39 -19.62 4.89
N ASN A 115 -11.63 -20.50 4.22
CA ASN A 115 -10.17 -20.61 4.37
C ASN A 115 -9.40 -19.34 3.92
N ASP A 116 -10.07 -18.47 3.16
CA ASP A 116 -9.59 -17.15 2.77
C ASP A 116 -10.35 -16.07 3.55
N ALA A 117 -9.64 -15.03 3.99
CA ALA A 117 -10.26 -13.87 4.63
C ALA A 117 -11.36 -13.31 3.70
N PRO A 118 -12.62 -13.25 4.15
CA PRO A 118 -13.70 -12.82 3.29
C PRO A 118 -13.45 -11.37 2.90
N THR A 119 -13.64 -11.09 1.62
CA THR A 119 -13.32 -9.80 1.02
C THR A 119 -14.51 -9.33 0.20
N ILE A 120 -14.91 -8.08 0.37
CA ILE A 120 -15.82 -7.42 -0.57
C ILE A 120 -14.98 -6.88 -1.73
N VAL A 121 -15.23 -7.36 -2.94
CA VAL A 121 -14.66 -6.72 -4.14
C VAL A 121 -15.41 -5.42 -4.35
N LEU A 122 -14.78 -4.30 -3.98
CA LEU A 122 -15.29 -2.98 -4.30
C LEU A 122 -14.95 -2.65 -5.75
N PRO A 123 -15.75 -1.80 -6.42
CA PRO A 123 -15.32 -1.16 -7.65
C PRO A 123 -13.97 -0.45 -7.46
N GLN A 124 -13.25 -0.19 -8.55
CA GLN A 124 -12.12 0.72 -8.47
C GLN A 124 -12.63 2.13 -8.17
N ALA A 125 -11.82 2.92 -7.45
CA ALA A 125 -12.19 4.29 -7.14
C ALA A 125 -12.31 5.13 -8.43
N PRO A 126 -13.23 6.12 -8.47
CA PRO A 126 -13.28 7.07 -9.57
C PRO A 126 -11.93 7.77 -9.74
N ALA A 127 -11.43 7.83 -10.98
CA ALA A 127 -10.15 8.48 -11.28
C ALA A 127 -10.21 10.00 -11.03
N ASP A 128 -11.37 10.62 -11.29
CA ASP A 128 -11.54 12.08 -11.34
C ASP A 128 -11.81 12.74 -9.98
N ASP A 129 -11.99 11.96 -8.92
CA ASP A 129 -12.22 12.51 -7.58
C ASP A 129 -10.93 13.05 -6.97
N LEU A 130 -11.03 14.21 -6.31
CA LEU A 130 -9.89 14.85 -5.65
C LEU A 130 -9.28 13.93 -4.59
N VAL A 131 -7.97 13.75 -4.71
CA VAL A 131 -7.12 13.11 -3.71
C VAL A 131 -6.24 14.19 -3.14
N ARG A 132 -6.13 14.27 -1.82
CA ARG A 132 -5.19 15.16 -1.19
C ARG A 132 -3.83 14.48 -1.12
N THR A 133 -2.86 15.13 -1.75
CA THR A 133 -1.51 14.60 -1.91
C THR A 133 -0.54 15.50 -1.14
N PRO A 134 0.39 14.91 -0.36
CA PRO A 134 1.45 15.69 0.26
C PRO A 134 2.42 16.20 -0.81
N ALA A 135 3.03 17.36 -0.58
CA ALA A 135 4.19 17.76 -1.39
C ALA A 135 5.28 16.67 -1.31
N SER A 136 6.00 16.42 -2.39
CA SER A 136 6.99 15.33 -2.46
C SER A 136 8.02 15.38 -1.32
N GLY A 137 8.51 16.57 -0.97
CA GLY A 137 9.42 16.74 0.17
C GLY A 137 8.81 16.35 1.54
N ALA A 138 7.50 16.53 1.73
CA ALA A 138 6.82 16.06 2.93
C ALA A 138 6.64 14.53 2.94
N ALA A 139 6.33 13.93 1.80
CA ALA A 139 6.26 12.47 1.66
C ALA A 139 7.63 11.80 1.89
N LEU A 140 8.71 12.39 1.37
CA LEU A 140 10.08 11.92 1.59
C LEU A 140 10.48 11.95 3.07
N ARG A 141 10.14 13.01 3.81
CA ARG A 141 10.37 13.06 5.26
C ARG A 141 9.61 11.97 6.02
N ARG A 142 8.39 11.63 5.60
CA ARG A 142 7.62 10.52 6.18
C ARG A 142 8.29 9.18 5.92
N ILE A 143 8.74 8.94 4.68
CA ILE A 143 9.52 7.73 4.32
C ILE A 143 10.78 7.64 5.19
N GLU A 144 11.55 8.72 5.30
CA GLU A 144 12.76 8.77 6.13
C GLU A 144 12.47 8.48 7.61
N ALA A 145 11.41 9.07 8.17
CA ALA A 145 11.01 8.82 9.56
C ALA A 145 10.69 7.35 9.82
N HIS A 146 9.94 6.70 8.91
CA HIS A 146 9.66 5.26 9.03
C HIS A 146 10.92 4.40 8.86
N LEU A 147 11.82 4.74 7.93
CA LEU A 147 13.09 4.04 7.77
C LEU A 147 13.97 4.17 9.03
N ALA A 148 14.06 5.38 9.61
CA ALA A 148 14.78 5.62 10.86
C ALA A 148 14.17 4.86 12.05
N GLY A 149 12.85 4.69 12.06
CA GLY A 149 12.13 3.89 13.05
C GLY A 149 12.21 2.37 12.86
N GLY A 150 12.88 1.88 11.79
CA GLY A 150 12.92 0.45 11.45
C GLY A 150 11.62 -0.09 10.85
N GLU A 151 10.69 0.79 10.45
CA GLU A 151 9.36 0.47 9.94
C GLU A 151 9.40 0.29 8.42
N THR A 152 10.25 -0.63 7.96
CA THR A 152 10.58 -0.82 6.54
C THR A 152 9.36 -1.01 5.65
N ALA A 153 8.34 -1.74 6.10
CA ALA A 153 7.12 -1.97 5.32
C ALA A 153 6.25 -0.71 5.18
N HIS A 154 6.20 0.15 6.20
CA HIS A 154 5.47 1.41 6.11
C HIS A 154 6.17 2.36 5.12
N ALA A 155 7.49 2.45 5.18
CA ALA A 155 8.30 3.19 4.21
C ALA A 155 8.14 2.66 2.77
N ASP A 156 8.00 1.35 2.60
CA ASP A 156 7.79 0.69 1.30
C ASP A 156 6.44 1.03 0.66
N ILE A 157 5.36 1.00 1.45
CA ILE A 157 4.02 1.43 1.00
C ILE A 157 4.05 2.91 0.60
N LEU A 158 4.62 3.77 1.45
CA LEU A 158 4.73 5.21 1.18
C LEU A 158 5.58 5.50 -0.06
N THR A 159 6.67 4.76 -0.26
CA THR A 159 7.51 4.87 -1.46
C THR A 159 6.70 4.57 -2.72
N THR A 160 5.92 3.49 -2.71
CA THR A 160 5.06 3.11 -3.84
C THR A 160 4.01 4.20 -4.12
N ALA A 161 3.34 4.70 -3.08
CA ALA A 161 2.34 5.77 -3.22
C ALA A 161 2.94 7.06 -3.78
N LEU A 162 4.11 7.48 -3.30
CA LEU A 162 4.81 8.69 -3.77
C LEU A 162 5.16 8.60 -5.26
N LEU A 163 5.65 7.45 -5.72
CA LEU A 163 5.98 7.29 -7.14
C LEU A 163 4.72 7.29 -8.02
N LEU A 164 3.63 6.66 -7.58
CA LEU A 164 2.35 6.71 -8.29
C LEU A 164 1.81 8.14 -8.38
N ASP A 165 1.90 8.90 -7.29
CA ASP A 165 1.46 10.29 -7.22
C ASP A 165 2.23 11.19 -8.19
N SER A 166 3.55 11.00 -8.27
CA SER A 166 4.44 11.83 -9.11
C SER A 166 4.08 11.83 -10.60
N VAL A 167 3.30 10.86 -11.06
CA VAL A 167 2.82 10.72 -12.45
C VAL A 167 1.29 10.63 -12.56
N GLY A 168 0.55 11.06 -11.52
CA GLY A 168 -0.92 11.12 -11.56
C GLY A 168 -1.63 9.76 -11.57
N ARG A 169 -0.97 8.72 -11.04
CA ARG A 169 -1.45 7.33 -11.06
C ARG A 169 -1.88 6.80 -9.70
N LEU A 170 -1.90 7.66 -8.68
CA LEU A 170 -2.23 7.28 -7.32
C LEU A 170 -3.63 6.63 -7.20
N SER A 171 -4.66 7.18 -7.86
CA SER A 171 -6.03 6.62 -7.88
C SER A 171 -6.14 5.28 -8.62
N HIS A 172 -5.18 4.96 -9.49
CA HIS A 172 -5.14 3.65 -10.16
C HIS A 172 -4.40 2.62 -9.29
N GLY A 173 -3.42 3.06 -8.50
CA GLY A 173 -2.66 2.21 -7.60
C GLY A 173 -1.50 1.43 -8.23
N TRP A 174 -1.23 1.62 -9.53
CA TRP A 174 -0.16 0.96 -10.29
C TRP A 174 0.26 1.80 -11.52
N LEU A 175 1.47 1.59 -12.04
CA LEU A 175 2.00 2.25 -13.24
C LEU A 175 1.86 1.38 -14.50
N ARG A 176 1.47 1.99 -15.61
CA ARG A 176 1.70 1.47 -16.97
C ARG A 176 3.19 1.60 -17.30
N GLN A 177 3.63 0.85 -18.30
CA GLN A 177 5.01 0.90 -18.76
C GLN A 177 5.42 2.31 -19.20
N ASP A 178 4.55 2.99 -19.96
CA ASP A 178 4.80 4.35 -20.47
C ASP A 178 4.79 5.43 -19.38
N ASP A 179 4.09 5.19 -18.25
CA ASP A 179 4.12 6.10 -17.10
C ASP A 179 5.54 6.19 -16.52
N GLY A 180 6.37 5.16 -16.75
CA GLY A 180 7.77 5.15 -16.38
C GLY A 180 8.51 6.36 -16.95
N ASP A 181 8.31 6.71 -18.22
CA ASP A 181 9.02 7.80 -18.90
C ASP A 181 8.75 9.19 -18.29
N ALA A 182 7.64 9.34 -17.56
CA ALA A 182 7.27 10.55 -16.84
C ALA A 182 7.82 10.62 -15.40
N LEU A 183 8.41 9.54 -14.87
CA LEU A 183 8.93 9.52 -13.49
C LEU A 183 10.10 10.50 -13.33
N PRO A 184 10.05 11.43 -12.36
CA PRO A 184 11.15 12.37 -12.14
C PRO A 184 12.42 11.64 -11.67
N ARG A 185 13.51 11.71 -12.45
CA ARG A 185 14.81 11.11 -12.09
C ARG A 185 15.33 11.57 -10.73
N ALA A 186 15.19 12.87 -10.44
CA ALA A 186 15.58 13.44 -9.15
C ALA A 186 14.83 12.79 -7.98
N LEU A 187 13.54 12.49 -8.14
CA LEU A 187 12.75 11.81 -7.11
C LEU A 187 13.22 10.36 -6.92
N LEU A 188 13.53 9.64 -8.00
CA LEU A 188 14.08 8.28 -7.92
C LEU A 188 15.46 8.26 -7.25
N ASP A 189 16.30 9.26 -7.53
CA ASP A 189 17.58 9.50 -6.85
C ASP A 189 17.41 9.71 -5.34
N GLU A 190 16.49 10.59 -4.95
CA GLU A 190 16.24 10.91 -3.54
C GLU A 190 15.68 9.72 -2.77
N VAL A 191 14.71 9.02 -3.34
CA VAL A 191 14.16 7.78 -2.75
C VAL A 191 15.26 6.72 -2.60
N ASP A 192 16.04 6.47 -3.65
CA ASP A 192 17.13 5.49 -3.61
C ASP A 192 18.18 5.83 -2.54
N ALA A 193 18.56 7.12 -2.43
CA ALA A 193 19.50 7.59 -1.43
C ALA A 193 18.98 7.40 0.00
N LEU A 194 17.69 7.62 0.26
CA LEU A 194 17.06 7.35 1.56
C LEU A 194 17.14 5.86 1.90
N TRP A 195 16.70 5.00 0.99
CA TRP A 195 16.74 3.55 1.18
C TRP A 195 18.16 3.04 1.43
N ALA A 196 19.15 3.49 0.64
CA ALA A 196 20.54 3.09 0.80
C ALA A 196 21.12 3.55 2.15
N ARG A 197 20.88 4.79 2.56
CA ARG A 197 21.39 5.37 3.82
C ARG A 197 20.93 4.59 5.05
N HIS A 198 19.64 4.23 5.09
CA HIS A 198 19.03 3.53 6.23
C HIS A 198 19.17 2.01 6.19
N SER A 199 19.86 1.46 5.19
CA SER A 199 20.08 0.02 5.03
C SER A 199 21.55 -0.35 4.79
N SER A 200 22.48 0.59 5.01
CA SER A 200 23.91 0.42 4.69
C SER A 200 24.15 -0.02 3.24
N GLY A 201 23.36 0.52 2.31
CA GLY A 201 23.39 0.19 0.88
C GLY A 201 22.75 -1.16 0.52
N GLY A 202 22.07 -1.80 1.47
CA GLY A 202 21.39 -3.08 1.27
C GLY A 202 20.10 -2.96 0.44
N PHE A 203 19.38 -1.85 0.55
CA PHE A 203 18.11 -1.57 -0.14
C PHE A 203 18.24 -0.37 -1.08
N GLY A 204 17.27 -0.22 -1.99
CA GLY A 204 17.21 0.82 -3.00
C GLY A 204 17.13 0.26 -4.42
N PHE A 205 16.70 1.08 -5.36
CA PHE A 205 16.60 0.74 -6.78
C PHE A 205 17.97 0.40 -7.40
N ARG A 206 19.04 1.07 -6.97
CA ARG A 206 20.41 0.74 -7.38
C ARG A 206 20.86 -0.61 -6.85
N ALA A 207 20.53 -0.93 -5.60
CA ALA A 207 20.79 -2.24 -5.04
C ALA A 207 20.04 -3.33 -5.81
N GLN A 208 18.82 -3.05 -6.25
CA GLN A 208 18.04 -3.94 -7.10
C GLN A 208 18.68 -4.15 -8.47
N ALA A 209 19.17 -3.10 -9.13
CA ALA A 209 19.72 -3.15 -10.48
C ALA A 209 20.84 -4.19 -10.68
N ARG A 210 21.45 -4.68 -9.60
CA ARG A 210 22.44 -5.77 -9.61
C ARG A 210 21.94 -7.06 -10.25
N TRP A 211 20.62 -7.31 -10.28
CA TRP A 211 20.06 -8.48 -10.96
C TRP A 211 20.42 -8.52 -12.46
N ARG A 212 20.65 -7.35 -13.09
CA ARG A 212 20.94 -7.21 -14.52
C ARG A 212 22.23 -7.90 -14.97
N VAL A 213 23.14 -8.22 -14.05
CA VAL A 213 24.34 -9.02 -14.35
C VAL A 213 23.98 -10.41 -14.88
N SER A 214 22.80 -10.92 -14.54
CA SER A 214 22.28 -12.21 -15.04
C SER A 214 21.52 -12.13 -16.37
N ARG A 215 21.47 -10.94 -16.99
CA ARG A 215 20.74 -10.70 -18.24
C ARG A 215 21.57 -11.14 -19.46
N PRO A 216 20.95 -11.78 -20.48
CA PRO A 216 21.66 -12.17 -21.69
C PRO A 216 22.30 -10.97 -22.41
N PRO A 217 23.52 -11.10 -22.98
CA PRO A 217 24.19 -10.00 -23.69
C PRO A 217 23.43 -9.50 -24.93
N ASP A 218 22.61 -10.35 -25.53
CA ASP A 218 21.79 -10.09 -26.73
C ASP A 218 20.38 -9.59 -26.39
N ALA A 219 20.06 -9.40 -25.11
CA ALA A 219 18.77 -8.88 -24.71
C ALA A 219 18.65 -7.39 -25.07
N GLY A 220 17.61 -7.02 -25.84
CA GLY A 220 17.34 -5.63 -26.23
C GLY A 220 17.09 -4.70 -25.03
N ASP A 221 17.01 -3.39 -25.26
CA ASP A 221 16.95 -2.41 -24.16
C ASP A 221 15.69 -2.51 -23.30
N GLU A 222 14.58 -2.98 -23.89
CA GLU A 222 13.31 -3.09 -23.18
C GLU A 222 13.25 -4.28 -22.23
N LEU A 223 12.76 -4.03 -21.01
CA LEU A 223 12.56 -5.07 -20.02
C LEU A 223 11.29 -5.87 -20.30
N THR A 224 11.39 -7.19 -20.22
CA THR A 224 10.32 -8.14 -20.52
C THR A 224 9.75 -8.82 -19.27
N VAL A 225 8.66 -9.58 -19.42
CA VAL A 225 8.12 -10.47 -18.37
C VAL A 225 9.18 -11.49 -17.89
N ARG A 226 10.06 -11.94 -18.80
CA ARG A 226 11.16 -12.85 -18.45
C ARG A 226 12.20 -12.13 -17.59
N ASP A 227 12.51 -10.87 -17.89
CA ASP A 227 13.39 -10.04 -17.07
C ASP A 227 12.80 -9.84 -15.66
N PHE A 228 11.49 -9.55 -15.55
CA PHE A 228 10.82 -9.49 -14.26
C PHE A 228 10.97 -10.79 -13.47
N SER A 229 10.78 -11.94 -14.11
CA SER A 229 10.91 -13.25 -13.44
C SER A 229 12.33 -13.50 -12.91
N ARG A 230 13.36 -13.09 -13.67
CA ARG A 230 14.76 -13.16 -13.23
C ARG A 230 15.03 -12.23 -12.05
N MET A 231 14.60 -10.97 -12.16
CA MET A 231 14.70 -9.98 -11.09
C MET A 231 13.99 -10.45 -9.82
N ALA A 232 12.72 -10.86 -9.91
CA ALA A 232 11.94 -11.29 -8.77
C ALA A 232 12.57 -12.50 -8.07
N THR A 233 13.19 -13.42 -8.81
CA THR A 233 13.98 -14.51 -8.24
C THR A 233 15.25 -14.00 -7.55
N ALA A 234 16.02 -13.15 -8.22
CA ALA A 234 17.27 -12.60 -7.70
C ALA A 234 17.09 -11.77 -6.42
N LEU A 235 16.01 -11.00 -6.34
CA LEU A 235 15.66 -10.18 -5.18
C LEU A 235 14.96 -10.98 -4.06
N GLY A 236 14.66 -12.26 -4.29
CA GLY A 236 13.96 -13.12 -3.32
C GLY A 236 12.46 -12.82 -3.20
N TRP A 237 11.87 -12.10 -4.15
CA TRP A 237 10.43 -11.85 -4.23
C TRP A 237 9.63 -13.09 -4.65
N ARG A 238 10.29 -14.05 -5.31
CA ARG A 238 9.72 -15.35 -5.68
C ARG A 238 10.65 -16.46 -5.21
N THR A 239 10.06 -17.51 -4.65
CA THR A 239 10.74 -18.72 -4.22
C THR A 239 10.06 -19.93 -4.86
N GLY A 240 10.61 -20.44 -5.96
CA GLY A 240 10.06 -21.60 -6.68
C GLY A 240 8.72 -21.36 -7.40
N GLY A 241 8.00 -22.44 -7.70
CA GLY A 241 6.71 -22.44 -8.43
C GLY A 241 5.47 -22.10 -7.60
N GLY A 242 5.62 -21.68 -6.34
CA GLY A 242 4.50 -21.34 -5.46
C GLY A 242 3.92 -19.94 -5.73
N ALA A 243 2.69 -19.71 -5.26
CA ALA A 243 2.06 -18.38 -5.29
C ALA A 243 2.83 -17.38 -4.42
N THR A 244 2.90 -16.13 -4.87
CA THR A 244 3.48 -15.04 -4.07
C THR A 244 2.56 -14.78 -2.87
N PRO A 245 3.08 -14.78 -1.62
CA PRO A 245 2.26 -14.55 -0.44
C PRO A 245 1.72 -13.11 -0.39
N ARG A 246 0.71 -12.89 0.46
CA ARG A 246 0.19 -11.55 0.80
C ARG A 246 1.29 -10.62 1.30
N TYR A 247 1.10 -9.32 1.13
CA TYR A 247 2.12 -8.31 1.41
C TYR A 247 2.82 -8.46 2.77
N GLY A 248 2.09 -8.63 3.87
CA GLY A 248 2.69 -8.76 5.21
C GLY A 248 3.71 -9.89 5.33
N LEU A 249 3.34 -11.11 4.91
CA LEU A 249 4.23 -12.27 4.89
C LEU A 249 5.32 -12.15 3.81
N PHE A 250 5.04 -11.43 2.73
CA PHE A 250 6.01 -11.15 1.68
C PHE A 250 7.17 -10.31 2.21
N VAL A 251 6.89 -9.18 2.88
CA VAL A 251 7.93 -8.25 3.36
C VAL A 251 8.72 -8.77 4.55
N GLU A 252 8.17 -9.72 5.32
CA GLU A 252 8.92 -10.42 6.39
C GLU A 252 10.13 -11.18 5.86
N ARG A 253 10.05 -11.69 4.61
CA ARG A 253 11.16 -12.43 3.96
C ARG A 253 12.27 -11.51 3.48
N GLY A 254 12.02 -10.21 3.41
CA GLY A 254 12.93 -9.21 2.85
C GLY A 254 13.99 -8.71 3.81
N GLN A 255 13.83 -8.95 5.10
CA GLN A 255 14.80 -8.51 6.10
C GLN A 255 16.18 -9.14 5.82
N GLY A 256 17.19 -8.29 5.68
CA GLY A 256 18.56 -8.70 5.36
C GLY A 256 18.79 -9.20 3.93
N ARG A 257 17.80 -9.13 3.01
CA ARG A 257 17.97 -9.52 1.61
C ARG A 257 18.34 -8.31 0.74
N PRO A 258 19.56 -8.25 0.17
CA PRO A 258 19.97 -7.11 -0.66
C PRO A 258 19.01 -6.88 -1.84
N GLY A 259 18.63 -5.62 -2.06
CA GLY A 259 17.71 -5.20 -3.10
C GLY A 259 16.24 -5.54 -2.84
N PHE A 260 15.87 -6.17 -1.73
CA PHE A 260 14.46 -6.57 -1.54
C PHE A 260 13.50 -5.37 -1.56
N PHE A 261 13.88 -4.26 -0.94
CA PHE A 261 13.10 -3.03 -0.89
C PHE A 261 13.71 -1.91 -1.75
N PRO A 262 12.91 -0.94 -2.21
CA PRO A 262 11.44 -0.92 -2.15
C PRO A 262 10.79 -1.86 -3.18
N THR A 263 9.66 -2.47 -2.83
CA THR A 263 9.00 -3.54 -3.57
C THR A 263 8.09 -3.04 -4.69
N LEU A 264 7.68 -1.76 -4.64
CA LEU A 264 6.73 -1.13 -5.57
C LEU A 264 5.35 -1.81 -5.59
N ARG A 265 5.04 -2.58 -4.55
CA ARG A 265 3.80 -3.34 -4.43
C ARG A 265 2.77 -2.51 -3.68
N ASN A 266 1.56 -2.42 -4.24
CA ASN A 266 0.42 -1.79 -3.58
C ASN A 266 -0.46 -2.87 -2.93
N PRO A 267 -0.48 -3.03 -1.60
CA PRO A 267 -1.21 -4.09 -0.92
C PRO A 267 -2.72 -4.04 -1.19
N GLN A 268 -3.27 -2.85 -1.43
CA GLN A 268 -4.70 -2.67 -1.64
C GLN A 268 -5.20 -3.37 -2.91
N LEU A 269 -4.33 -3.54 -3.91
CA LEU A 269 -4.70 -4.17 -5.16
C LEU A 269 -4.73 -5.70 -5.09
N GLU A 270 -4.15 -6.32 -4.07
CA GLU A 270 -4.02 -7.79 -3.99
C GLU A 270 -5.35 -8.55 -3.94
N ARG A 271 -6.45 -7.84 -3.66
CA ARG A 271 -7.81 -8.41 -3.72
C ARG A 271 -8.32 -8.64 -5.14
N TYR A 272 -7.70 -8.01 -6.15
CA TYR A 272 -8.13 -8.12 -7.54
C TYR A 272 -7.31 -9.18 -8.27
N PRO A 273 -7.91 -10.03 -9.13
CA PRO A 273 -7.17 -11.08 -9.85
C PRO A 273 -5.98 -10.58 -10.69
N SER A 274 -6.01 -9.34 -11.15
CA SER A 274 -4.97 -8.71 -11.97
C SER A 274 -3.81 -8.11 -11.18
N TRP A 275 -3.81 -8.19 -9.84
CA TRP A 275 -2.84 -7.49 -8.98
C TRP A 275 -1.39 -7.80 -9.32
N HIS A 276 -1.08 -9.05 -9.66
CA HIS A 276 0.29 -9.47 -9.94
C HIS A 276 0.81 -8.87 -11.26
N ASP A 277 -0.04 -8.76 -12.28
CA ASP A 277 0.31 -8.10 -13.55
C ASP A 277 0.53 -6.59 -13.33
N GLN A 278 -0.35 -5.95 -12.55
CA GLN A 278 -0.24 -4.53 -12.20
C GLN A 278 1.03 -4.22 -11.41
N TRP A 279 1.38 -5.08 -10.44
CA TRP A 279 2.63 -4.97 -9.70
C TRP A 279 3.85 -5.15 -10.61
N MET A 280 3.87 -6.19 -11.45
CA MET A 280 4.94 -6.41 -12.43
C MET A 280 5.15 -5.19 -13.33
N ARG A 281 4.08 -4.63 -13.90
CA ARG A 281 4.16 -3.42 -14.75
C ARG A 281 4.74 -2.23 -14.00
N THR A 282 4.35 -2.05 -12.73
CA THR A 282 4.88 -0.98 -11.87
C THR A 282 6.39 -1.13 -11.67
N VAL A 283 6.84 -2.35 -11.37
CA VAL A 283 8.27 -2.64 -11.23
C VAL A 283 9.02 -2.37 -12.53
N LEU A 284 8.52 -2.85 -13.66
CA LEU A 284 9.17 -2.68 -14.96
C LEU A 284 9.25 -1.20 -15.37
N ALA A 285 8.20 -0.41 -15.10
CA ALA A 285 8.17 1.03 -15.38
C ALA A 285 9.27 1.79 -14.62
N VAL A 286 9.44 1.51 -13.32
CA VAL A 286 10.50 2.15 -12.50
C VAL A 286 11.89 1.65 -12.93
N HIS A 287 12.03 0.35 -13.20
CA HIS A 287 13.32 -0.25 -13.55
C HIS A 287 13.82 0.13 -14.94
N ARG A 288 12.96 0.60 -15.85
CA ARG A 288 13.32 1.05 -17.21
C ARG A 288 14.42 2.09 -17.21
N HIS A 289 14.45 2.96 -16.21
CA HIS A 289 15.40 4.06 -16.16
C HIS A 289 16.66 3.80 -15.33
N LEU A 290 16.73 2.64 -14.66
CA LEU A 290 17.91 2.27 -13.88
C LEU A 290 19.10 2.05 -14.81
N PRO A 291 20.21 2.78 -14.64
CA PRO A 291 21.38 2.62 -15.47
C PRO A 291 21.97 1.21 -15.32
N ALA A 292 22.48 0.67 -16.42
CA ALA A 292 23.25 -0.55 -16.40
C ALA A 292 24.49 -0.34 -15.50
N GLY A 293 24.61 -1.09 -14.40
CA GLY A 293 25.79 -1.04 -13.53
C GLY A 293 25.71 -0.12 -12.30
N GLY A 294 24.55 0.41 -11.92
CA GLY A 294 24.37 1.11 -10.64
C GLY A 294 24.99 2.52 -10.53
N ALA A 295 25.45 3.10 -11.64
CA ALA A 295 25.90 4.50 -11.73
C ALA A 295 24.80 5.51 -11.39
N ARG A 296 25.10 6.74 -10.94
CA ARG A 296 24.10 7.78 -10.58
C ARG A 296 23.11 8.08 -11.73
N TRP A 297 21.89 8.51 -11.39
CA TRP A 297 20.78 8.73 -12.33
C TRP A 297 21.03 9.94 -13.22
#